data_AF-A0A0M2GU10-F1
#
_entry.id   AF-A0A0M2GU10-F1
#
_cell.length_a   1.000
_cell.length_b   1.000
_cell.length_c   1.000
_cell.angle_alpha   90.00
_cell.angle_beta   90.00
_cell.angle_gamma   90.00
#
_symmetry.space_group_name_H-M   'P 1'
#
loop_
_entity.id
_entity.type
_entity.pdbx_description
1 polymer ?
#
loop_
_entity_poly.entity_id
_entity_poly.type
_entity_poly.pdbx_seq_one_letter_code
_entity_poly.pdbx_strand_id
1 'polypeptide(L)'
;MRRFAIRVTWGLDGGPPTGTPAPDFTVLDIGERTLAGANRASIRFACRSDRPEGDIEALKDAHATVAHSFSLAMAKELRCEKNGGLPARPVLDPA
;
A
#
# COMPACT_ATOMS: atom_id res chain seq x y z
N MET A 1 21.35 10.31 12.42
CA MET A 1 20.13 9.59 11.99
C MET A 1 20.06 9.66 10.47
N ARG A 2 20.04 8.53 9.76
CA ARG A 2 19.82 8.54 8.30
C ARG A 2 18.34 8.84 8.06
N ARG A 3 18.03 9.92 7.34
CA ARG A 3 16.64 10.18 6.91
C ARG A 3 16.38 9.30 5.71
N PHE A 4 15.54 8.27 5.89
CA PHE A 4 14.97 7.53 4.77
C PHE A 4 13.54 8.04 4.56
N ALA A 5 13.18 8.28 3.30
CA ALA A 5 11.83 8.67 2.92
C ALA A 5 11.22 7.52 2.13
N ILE A 6 10.08 7.02 2.58
CA ILE A 6 9.31 6.03 1.84
C ILE A 6 8.26 6.79 1.04
N ARG A 7 8.25 6.54 -0.28
CA ARG A 7 7.24 7.07 -1.19
C ARG A 7 6.35 5.93 -1.62
N VAL A 8 5.06 6.05 -1.34
CA VAL A 8 4.06 5.10 -1.79
C VAL A 8 3.30 5.76 -2.92
N THR A 9 3.25 5.09 -4.07
CA THR A 9 2.43 5.47 -5.22
C THR A 9 1.44 4.36 -5.48
N TRP A 10 0.17 4.70 -5.68
CA TRP A 10 -0.86 3.76 -6.07
C TRP A 10 -1.51 4.22 -7.37
N GLY A 11 -2.03 3.27 -8.12
CA GLY A 11 -2.72 3.50 -9.38
C GLY A 11 -3.66 2.33 -9.66
N LEU A 12 -4.67 2.60 -10.48
CA LEU A 12 -5.52 1.56 -11.06
C LEU A 12 -5.04 1.32 -12.49
N ASP A 13 -4.88 0.06 -12.84
CA ASP A 13 -4.48 -0.36 -14.18
C ASP A 13 -5.49 -1.37 -14.71
N GLY A 14 -5.87 -1.20 -15.97
CA GLY A 14 -6.81 -2.11 -16.63
C GLY A 14 -6.13 -3.43 -17.04
N GLY A 15 -6.50 -4.52 -16.37
CA GLY A 15 -6.12 -5.88 -16.77
C GLY A 15 -4.82 -6.41 -16.13
N PRO A 16 -4.42 -7.63 -16.51
CA PRO A 16 -3.29 -8.31 -15.89
C PRO A 16 -1.99 -7.57 -16.18
N PRO A 17 -1.00 -7.63 -15.27
CA PRO A 17 0.26 -6.96 -15.47
C PRO A 17 0.99 -7.52 -16.71
N THR A 18 1.34 -6.64 -17.64
CA THR A 18 2.03 -6.98 -18.89
C THR A 18 3.52 -6.65 -18.79
N GLY A 19 4.32 -7.29 -19.64
CA GLY A 19 5.78 -7.07 -19.72
C GLY A 19 6.61 -7.80 -18.65
N THR A 20 7.91 -7.87 -18.93
CA THR A 20 8.92 -8.48 -18.07
C THR A 20 9.34 -7.50 -16.97
N PRO A 21 9.36 -7.91 -15.68
CA PRO A 21 9.90 -7.09 -14.60
C PRO A 21 11.35 -6.68 -14.86
N ALA A 22 11.76 -5.50 -14.36
CA ALA A 22 13.15 -5.08 -14.42
C ALA A 22 14.06 -6.09 -13.69
N PRO A 23 15.29 -6.34 -14.17
CA PRO A 23 16.13 -7.44 -13.69
C PRO A 23 16.62 -7.27 -12.24
N ASP A 24 16.49 -6.09 -11.64
CA ASP A 24 16.79 -5.82 -10.22
C ASP A 24 15.69 -6.28 -9.25
N PHE A 25 14.57 -6.81 -9.78
CA PHE A 25 13.48 -7.36 -9.00
C PHE A 25 13.51 -8.88 -8.89
N THR A 26 13.27 -9.37 -7.68
CA THR A 26 12.82 -10.73 -7.43
C THR A 26 11.29 -10.78 -7.52
N VAL A 27 10.76 -11.68 -8.33
CA VAL A 27 9.32 -11.96 -8.39
C VAL A 27 8.95 -12.87 -7.22
N LEU A 28 7.92 -12.50 -6.46
CA LEU A 28 7.40 -13.26 -5.33
C LEU A 28 6.04 -13.85 -5.68
N ASP A 29 5.79 -15.09 -5.24
CA ASP A 29 4.53 -15.81 -5.42
C ASP A 29 3.47 -15.33 -4.39
N ILE A 30 3.10 -14.06 -4.50
CA ILE A 30 2.16 -13.38 -3.61
C ILE A 30 1.23 -12.50 -4.45
N GLY A 31 -0.07 -12.75 -4.39
CA GLY A 31 -1.09 -11.97 -5.09
C GLY A 31 -1.05 -12.15 -6.61
N GLU A 32 -1.46 -11.12 -7.36
CA GLU A 32 -1.40 -11.18 -8.83
C GLU A 32 0.03 -10.98 -9.35
N ARG A 33 0.78 -10.04 -8.73
CA ARG A 33 2.22 -9.89 -8.95
C ARG A 33 2.86 -9.11 -7.82
N THR A 34 3.88 -9.69 -7.20
CA THR A 34 4.71 -8.99 -6.22
C THR A 34 6.17 -8.99 -6.67
N LEU A 35 6.82 -7.84 -6.59
CA LEU A 35 8.20 -7.61 -6.96
C LEU A 35 8.95 -6.96 -5.79
N ALA A 36 10.13 -7.47 -5.45
CA ALA A 36 10.99 -6.92 -4.40
C ALA A 36 12.41 -6.67 -4.92
N GLY A 37 12.92 -5.46 -4.73
CA GLY A 37 14.29 -5.07 -5.02
C GLY A 37 14.93 -4.36 -3.82
N ALA A 38 16.22 -4.03 -3.91
CA ALA A 38 16.98 -3.46 -2.78
C ALA A 38 16.43 -2.12 -2.27
N ASN A 39 15.81 -1.31 -3.13
CA ASN A 39 15.35 0.05 -2.80
C ASN A 39 13.87 0.30 -3.08
N ARG A 40 13.14 -0.69 -3.58
CA ARG A 40 11.71 -0.55 -3.94
C ARG A 40 11.03 -1.91 -3.95
N ALA A 41 9.73 -1.88 -3.69
CA ALA A 41 8.85 -3.04 -3.84
C ALA A 41 7.58 -2.60 -4.58
N SER A 42 6.97 -3.53 -5.30
CA SER A 42 5.70 -3.33 -5.98
C SER A 42 4.81 -4.52 -5.69
N ILE A 43 3.55 -4.25 -5.34
CA ILE A 43 2.52 -5.28 -5.19
C ILE A 43 1.33 -4.91 -6.07
N ARG A 44 0.83 -5.89 -6.82
CA ARG A 44 -0.37 -5.77 -7.63
C ARG A 44 -1.39 -6.81 -7.17
N PHE A 45 -2.62 -6.34 -7.04
CA PHE A 45 -3.77 -7.14 -6.68
C PHE A 45 -4.76 -7.15 -7.84
N ALA A 46 -5.29 -8.32 -8.17
CA ALA A 46 -6.44 -8.43 -9.05
C ALA A 46 -7.71 -8.06 -8.27
N CYS A 47 -8.10 -6.79 -8.33
CA CYS A 47 -9.35 -6.33 -7.73
C CYS A 47 -10.53 -6.60 -8.68
N ARG A 48 -11.60 -7.20 -8.15
CA ARG A 48 -12.92 -7.21 -8.80
C ARG A 48 -13.88 -6.53 -7.83
N SER A 49 -14.42 -5.38 -8.21
CA SER A 49 -15.39 -4.65 -7.42
C SER A 49 -16.59 -4.28 -8.30
N ASP A 50 -17.78 -4.45 -7.76
CA ASP A 50 -19.05 -3.96 -8.29
C ASP A 50 -19.34 -2.50 -7.88
N ARG A 51 -18.44 -1.90 -7.09
CA ARG A 51 -18.63 -0.58 -6.53
C ARG A 51 -18.44 0.48 -7.63
N PRO A 52 -19.42 1.37 -7.85
CA PRO A 52 -19.27 2.43 -8.82
C PRO A 52 -18.12 3.36 -8.41
N GLU A 53 -17.20 3.64 -9.33
CA GLU A 53 -16.02 4.50 -9.14
C GLU A 53 -16.37 5.96 -8.76
N GLY A 54 -17.66 6.32 -8.67
CA GLY A 54 -18.14 7.69 -8.52
C GLY A 54 -18.39 8.19 -7.08
N ASP A 55 -18.27 7.35 -6.05
CA ASP A 55 -18.42 7.81 -4.65
C ASP A 55 -17.10 8.33 -4.10
N ILE A 56 -16.90 9.65 -4.20
CA ILE A 56 -15.68 10.34 -3.80
C ILE A 56 -15.40 10.20 -2.30
N GLU A 57 -16.42 10.21 -1.44
CA GLU A 57 -16.20 10.10 0.01
C GLU A 57 -15.82 8.67 0.39
N ALA A 58 -16.50 7.66 -0.19
CA ALA A 58 -16.10 6.27 0.01
C ALA A 58 -14.67 6.01 -0.51
N LEU A 59 -14.25 6.67 -1.60
CA LEU A 59 -12.89 6.60 -2.09
C LEU A 59 -11.90 7.25 -1.12
N LYS A 60 -12.19 8.42 -0.55
CA LYS A 60 -11.33 9.07 0.46
C LYS A 60 -11.14 8.18 1.68
N ASP A 61 -12.22 7.62 2.23
CA ASP A 61 -12.18 6.72 3.38
C ASP A 61 -11.36 5.46 3.12
N ALA A 62 -11.50 4.89 1.92
CA ALA A 62 -10.71 3.74 1.49
C ALA A 62 -9.22 4.09 1.43
N HIS A 63 -8.85 5.22 0.82
CA HIS A 63 -7.45 5.66 0.76
C HIS A 63 -6.87 5.92 2.16
N ALA A 64 -7.62 6.59 3.04
CA ALA A 64 -7.21 6.84 4.42
C ALA A 64 -7.01 5.54 5.21
N THR A 65 -7.90 4.58 5.03
CA THR A 65 -7.81 3.24 5.64
C THR A 65 -6.55 2.51 5.18
N VAL A 66 -6.29 2.47 3.87
CA VAL A 66 -5.08 1.83 3.31
C VAL A 66 -3.81 2.48 3.86
N ALA A 67 -3.75 3.82 3.86
CA ALA A 67 -2.61 4.57 4.38
C ALA A 67 -2.37 4.28 5.88
N HIS A 68 -3.44 4.21 6.67
CA HIS A 68 -3.37 3.85 8.08
C HIS A 68 -2.83 2.42 8.27
N SER A 69 -3.42 1.42 7.61
CA SER A 69 -3.01 0.02 7.75
C SER A 69 -1.55 -0.20 7.37
N PHE A 70 -1.09 0.42 6.29
CA PHE A 70 0.31 0.36 5.87
C PHE A 70 1.24 0.99 6.92
N SER A 71 0.93 2.21 7.36
CA SER A 71 1.74 2.93 8.35
C SER A 71 1.81 2.17 9.67
N LEU A 72 0.69 1.55 10.10
CA LEU A 72 0.64 0.75 11.32
C LEU A 72 1.47 -0.52 11.20
N ALA A 73 1.40 -1.23 10.06
CA ALA A 73 2.22 -2.42 9.81
C ALA A 73 3.72 -2.07 9.83
N MET A 74 4.09 -0.97 9.19
CA MET A 74 5.46 -0.44 9.21
C MET A 74 5.95 -0.11 10.61
N ALA A 75 5.14 0.61 11.39
CA ALA A 75 5.51 0.96 12.77
C ALA A 75 5.72 -0.28 13.64
N LYS A 76 4.94 -1.34 13.42
CA LYS A 76 5.12 -2.64 14.09
C LYS A 76 6.41 -3.34 13.67
N GLU A 77 6.66 -3.45 12.37
CA GLU A 77 7.85 -4.13 11.84
C GLU A 77 9.15 -3.43 12.30
N LEU A 78 9.15 -2.09 12.28
CA LEU A 78 10.25 -1.27 12.78
C LEU A 78 10.31 -1.18 14.31
N ARG A 79 9.36 -1.79 15.02
CA ARG A 79 9.22 -1.76 16.48
C ARG A 79 9.23 -0.35 17.06
N CYS A 80 8.56 0.57 16.37
CA CYS A 80 8.38 1.93 16.86
C CYS A 80 7.62 1.91 18.20
N GLU A 81 8.05 2.74 19.16
CA GLU A 81 7.36 2.85 20.45
C GLU A 81 5.88 3.20 20.23
N LYS A 82 4.97 2.47 20.91
CA LYS A 82 3.51 2.65 20.82
C LYS A 82 2.99 2.70 19.37
N ASN A 83 3.58 1.90 18.47
CA ASN A 83 3.27 1.88 17.04
C ASN A 83 3.37 3.27 16.38
N GLY A 84 4.28 4.13 16.85
CA GLY A 84 4.42 5.49 16.32
C GLY A 84 3.22 6.39 16.60
N GLY A 85 2.42 6.08 17.62
CA GLY A 85 1.20 6.84 17.97
C GLY A 85 -0.03 6.47 17.15
N LEU A 86 0.06 5.46 16.27
CA LEU A 86 -1.07 5.04 15.44
C LEU A 86 -2.05 4.17 16.25
N PRO A 87 -3.37 4.46 16.19
CA PRO A 87 -4.38 3.59 16.79
C PRO A 87 -4.47 2.24 16.08
N ALA A 88 -5.20 1.29 16.67
CA ALA A 88 -5.38 -0.05 16.08
C ALA A 88 -6.30 -0.07 14.85
N ARG A 89 -7.13 0.96 14.67
CA ARG A 89 -8.06 1.15 13.56
C ARG A 89 -7.96 2.59 13.06
N PRO A 90 -8.24 2.86 11.77
CA PRO A 90 -8.31 4.22 11.28
C PRO A 90 -9.44 4.97 12.00
N VAL A 91 -9.15 6.19 12.44
CA VAL A 91 -10.14 7.16 12.90
C VAL A 91 -10.34 8.12 11.74
N LEU A 92 -11.53 8.09 11.13
CA LEU A 92 -11.86 8.85 9.92
C LEU A 92 -12.64 10.13 10.24
N ASP A 93 -13.03 10.32 11.50
CA ASP A 93 -13.70 11.53 11.95
C ASP A 93 -12.75 12.74 11.81
N PRO A 94 -13.25 13.89 11.32
CA PRO A 94 -12.48 15.12 11.28
C PRO A 94 -11.95 15.49 12.67
N ALA A 95 -10.71 15.99 12.70
CA ALA A 95 -10.05 16.46 13.92
C ALA A 95 -10.60 17.80 14.42
#